data_AF-A0A521W206-F1
#
_entry.id   AF-A0A521W206-F1
#
_cell.length_a   1.000
_cell.length_b   1.000
_cell.length_c   1.000
_cell.angle_alpha   90.00
_cell.angle_beta   90.00
_cell.angle_gamma   90.00
#
_symmetry.space_group_name_H-M   'P 1'
#
loop_
_entity.id
_entity.type
_entity.pdbx_description
1 polymer ?
#
loop_
_entity_poly.entity_id
_entity_poly.type
_entity_poly.pdbx_seq_one_letter_code
_entity_poly.pdbx_strand_id
1 'polypeptide(L)'
;MQRGLVATLADASDSRRIAAGAILFEMGDPGATMFVVKSGELRIQVGDLVFETVGAGGVVGEMALLDEEAPVRSATVIAAADSEVVEVDRARLLRLLREHPAMTLEFCRVMVRRLRKTTVLTYHDSVTGLPNRFRFQELCRTAVLRAQRRNTMVGLLFVDLDNFQSVNESLGFALGDELLRAAAVRLRETVDAGHSVARLLADGFGVLMEEPHETHDIAATAEQILAAFGRPFVLGGRSHYVTVSVGVSCFPQDGSDPDVLLRSAESATGNAQAAGGNAYRFYSSELYAIAVDTLHLRNALRQAIERREFHLGFQPRVDVSTGTIRGMEVLLRWTHPELGLIPPAKFIPIAEQAGIIDTIGEWVLREACLQMKAWLASGLKPFRLAVNLSARQLRHADLAQRIAAILKETDFNPQHLELEITESTLMEDPDRAVLLLQSLRQMGIQITLDDFGMEYSCLGYLKQFPLDYMKIDQAFMRGVPKERDDAAIVK
;
A
#
# COMPACT_ATOMS: atom_id res chain seq x y z
N MET A 1 -23.99 7.96 47.74
CA MET A 1 -23.15 6.76 47.85
C MET A 1 -23.81 5.68 47.00
N GLN A 2 -23.39 5.52 45.75
CA GLN A 2 -23.98 4.53 44.83
C GLN A 2 -23.64 3.13 45.35
N ARG A 3 -24.66 2.33 45.66
CA ARG A 3 -24.49 0.89 45.87
C ARG A 3 -23.99 0.31 44.55
N GLY A 4 -22.76 -0.23 44.53
CA GLY A 4 -22.23 -0.93 43.37
C GLY A 4 -23.06 -2.18 43.06
N LEU A 5 -22.92 -2.73 41.85
CA LEU A 5 -23.66 -3.89 41.32
C LEU A 5 -23.91 -5.00 42.37
N VAL A 6 -22.91 -5.28 43.21
CA VAL A 6 -22.98 -6.30 44.28
C VAL A 6 -23.89 -5.94 45.45
N ALA A 7 -23.97 -4.68 45.88
CA ALA A 7 -24.82 -4.31 47.02
C ALA A 7 -26.32 -4.37 46.69
N THR A 8 -26.67 -4.44 45.41
CA THR A 8 -28.04 -4.65 44.92
C THR A 8 -28.34 -6.13 44.63
N LEU A 9 -27.30 -6.92 44.32
CA LEU A 9 -27.38 -8.35 44.06
C LEU A 9 -27.20 -9.23 45.30
N ALA A 10 -26.63 -8.69 46.38
CA ALA A 10 -26.29 -9.40 47.62
C ALA A 10 -27.49 -9.74 48.54
N ASP A 11 -28.69 -9.25 48.25
CA ASP A 11 -29.92 -9.61 48.99
C ASP A 11 -30.53 -10.97 48.54
N ALA A 12 -29.83 -11.71 47.66
CA ALA A 12 -30.26 -13.02 47.21
C ALA A 12 -29.70 -14.14 48.09
N SER A 13 -30.59 -14.97 48.65
CA SER A 13 -30.27 -16.16 49.45
C SER A 13 -29.58 -17.29 48.66
N ASP A 14 -29.57 -17.22 47.33
CA ASP A 14 -29.19 -18.32 46.44
C ASP A 14 -27.75 -18.16 45.93
N SER A 15 -26.79 -18.06 46.83
CA SER A 15 -25.37 -18.04 46.49
C SER A 15 -24.76 -19.45 46.44
N ARG A 16 -23.90 -19.68 45.45
CA ARG A 16 -23.16 -20.93 45.26
C ARG A 16 -21.71 -20.74 45.72
N ARG A 17 -21.23 -21.66 46.57
CA ARG A 17 -19.82 -21.73 46.96
C ARG A 17 -19.01 -22.54 45.97
N ILE A 18 -17.80 -22.09 45.69
CA ILE A 18 -16.84 -22.71 44.78
C ILE A 18 -15.50 -22.80 45.51
N ALA A 19 -14.96 -24.01 45.62
CA ALA A 19 -13.66 -24.22 46.25
C ALA A 19 -12.52 -23.69 45.37
N ALA A 20 -11.42 -23.24 45.98
CA ALA A 20 -10.22 -22.85 45.25
C ALA A 20 -9.76 -23.96 44.29
N GLY A 21 -9.46 -23.59 43.04
CA GLY A 21 -9.07 -24.50 41.97
C GLY A 21 -10.24 -25.16 41.21
N ALA A 22 -11.49 -25.04 41.69
CA ALA A 22 -12.63 -25.61 40.99
C ALA A 22 -13.06 -24.76 39.78
N ILE A 23 -13.44 -25.44 38.70
CA ILE A 23 -13.95 -24.83 37.48
C ILE A 23 -15.43 -24.48 37.69
N LEU A 24 -15.80 -23.23 37.43
CA LEU A 24 -17.20 -22.77 37.44
C LEU A 24 -17.91 -23.14 36.14
N PHE A 25 -17.25 -22.95 34.99
CA PHE A 25 -17.64 -23.45 33.66
C PHE A 25 -16.43 -23.42 32.72
N GLU A 26 -16.47 -24.22 31.66
CA GLU A 26 -15.44 -24.29 30.62
C GLU A 26 -15.86 -23.52 29.36
N MET A 27 -14.86 -23.06 28.60
CA MET A 27 -15.08 -22.52 27.26
C MET A 27 -15.74 -23.58 26.38
N GLY A 28 -16.80 -23.22 25.65
CA GLY A 28 -17.56 -24.16 24.82
C GLY A 28 -18.77 -24.76 25.52
N ASP A 29 -18.87 -24.67 26.85
CA ASP A 29 -20.08 -25.09 27.56
C ASP A 29 -21.29 -24.26 27.12
N PRO A 30 -22.49 -24.85 27.00
CA PRO A 30 -23.71 -24.07 26.89
C PRO A 30 -23.93 -23.26 28.18
N GLY A 31 -24.41 -22.02 28.07
CA GLY A 31 -24.64 -21.19 29.25
C GLY A 31 -25.54 -20.00 29.03
N ALA A 32 -26.73 -20.00 29.63
CA ALA A 32 -27.72 -18.92 29.51
C ALA A 32 -27.77 -17.98 30.73
N THR A 33 -26.73 -18.00 31.57
CA THR A 33 -26.66 -17.26 32.84
C THR A 33 -25.32 -16.56 33.00
N MET A 34 -25.28 -15.45 33.75
CA MET A 34 -24.04 -14.84 34.22
C MET A 34 -23.88 -15.06 35.72
N PHE A 35 -22.68 -14.85 36.24
CA PHE A 35 -22.40 -14.95 37.67
C PHE A 35 -21.82 -13.65 38.19
N VAL A 36 -22.22 -13.29 39.40
CA VAL A 36 -21.68 -12.13 40.12
C VAL A 36 -20.90 -12.62 41.32
N VAL A 37 -19.66 -12.16 41.46
CA VAL A 37 -18.77 -12.54 42.55
C VAL A 37 -19.16 -11.78 43.80
N LYS A 38 -19.67 -12.51 44.80
CA LYS A 38 -20.07 -11.97 46.11
C LYS A 38 -18.86 -11.89 47.05
N SER A 39 -18.01 -12.92 47.06
CA SER A 39 -16.73 -12.94 47.77
C SER A 39 -15.73 -13.88 47.08
N GLY A 40 -14.44 -13.71 47.36
CA GLY A 40 -13.36 -14.48 46.74
C GLY A 40 -12.90 -13.89 45.40
N GLU A 41 -12.28 -14.73 44.57
CA GLU A 41 -11.64 -14.32 43.33
C GLU A 41 -11.77 -15.41 42.27
N LEU A 42 -12.21 -15.03 41.07
CA LEU A 42 -12.34 -15.92 39.92
C LEU A 42 -11.37 -15.52 38.82
N ARG A 43 -10.74 -16.50 38.19
CA ARG A 43 -9.84 -16.33 37.06
C ARG A 43 -10.55 -16.71 35.76
N ILE A 44 -10.55 -15.81 34.79
CA ILE A 44 -11.04 -16.04 33.44
C ILE A 44 -9.84 -16.41 32.57
N GLN A 45 -9.92 -17.49 31.80
CA GLN A 45 -8.86 -17.92 30.89
C GLN A 45 -9.42 -18.45 29.56
N VAL A 46 -8.64 -18.27 28.49
CA VAL A 46 -8.90 -18.81 27.15
C VAL A 46 -7.68 -19.63 26.75
N GLY A 47 -7.83 -20.96 26.70
CA GLY A 47 -6.68 -21.86 26.69
C GLY A 47 -5.82 -21.66 27.95
N ASP A 48 -4.51 -21.51 27.77
CA ASP A 48 -3.54 -21.27 28.84
C ASP A 48 -3.42 -19.78 29.25
N LEU A 49 -4.08 -18.89 28.52
CA LEU A 49 -3.96 -17.45 28.73
C LEU A 49 -4.96 -16.95 29.77
N VAL A 50 -4.45 -16.41 30.88
CA VAL A 50 -5.27 -15.74 31.90
C VAL A 50 -5.69 -14.35 31.40
N PHE A 51 -6.99 -14.17 31.21
CA PHE A 51 -7.60 -12.96 30.65
C PHE A 51 -7.78 -11.86 31.70
N GLU A 52 -8.29 -12.24 32.87
CA GLU A 52 -8.59 -11.33 33.97
C GLU A 52 -8.86 -12.13 35.24
N THR A 53 -8.49 -11.57 36.39
CA THR A 53 -8.98 -12.04 37.68
C THR A 53 -10.03 -11.06 38.19
N VAL A 54 -11.17 -11.60 38.59
CA VAL A 54 -12.38 -10.88 38.95
C VAL A 54 -12.67 -11.14 40.42
N GLY A 55 -12.51 -10.12 41.25
CA GLY A 55 -12.84 -10.16 42.67
C GLY A 55 -14.31 -9.81 42.96
N ALA A 56 -14.63 -9.73 44.25
CA ALA A 56 -15.94 -9.29 44.73
C ALA A 56 -16.37 -7.97 44.07
N GLY A 57 -17.61 -7.90 43.58
CA GLY A 57 -18.08 -6.76 42.77
C GLY A 57 -18.20 -7.09 41.28
N GLY A 58 -17.37 -8.03 40.80
CA GLY A 58 -17.25 -8.31 39.39
C GLY A 58 -18.24 -9.37 38.88
N VAL A 59 -18.30 -9.47 37.57
CA VAL A 59 -19.22 -10.36 36.84
C VAL A 59 -18.44 -11.31 35.95
N VAL A 60 -18.95 -12.50 35.67
CA VAL A 60 -18.38 -13.45 34.71
C VAL A 60 -19.48 -14.16 33.92
N GLY A 61 -19.17 -14.62 32.72
CA GLY A 61 -20.12 -15.37 31.89
C GLY A 61 -21.21 -14.50 31.23
N GLU A 62 -21.14 -13.18 31.38
CA GLU A 62 -22.10 -12.22 30.83
C GLU A 62 -22.12 -12.17 29.29
N MET A 63 -21.02 -12.56 28.63
CA MET A 63 -20.97 -12.66 27.16
C MET A 63 -21.98 -13.67 26.61
N ALA A 64 -22.27 -14.74 27.35
CA ALA A 64 -23.21 -15.76 26.91
C ALA A 64 -24.68 -15.28 26.94
N LEU A 65 -24.96 -14.14 27.59
CA LEU A 65 -26.28 -13.52 27.57
C LEU A 65 -26.55 -12.67 26.31
N LEU A 66 -25.54 -12.47 25.45
CA LEU A 66 -25.67 -11.67 24.23
C LEU A 66 -26.22 -12.45 23.04
N ASP A 67 -26.01 -13.77 23.00
CA ASP A 67 -26.43 -14.64 21.90
C ASP A 67 -27.75 -15.34 22.27
N GLU A 68 -28.83 -15.06 21.51
CA GLU A 68 -30.15 -15.63 21.77
C GLU A 68 -30.35 -17.03 21.14
N GLU A 69 -29.55 -17.39 20.14
CA GLU A 69 -29.75 -18.62 19.36
C GLU A 69 -28.89 -19.78 19.88
N ALA A 70 -27.66 -19.52 20.32
CA ALA A 70 -26.75 -20.54 20.85
C ALA A 70 -25.80 -19.96 21.91
N PRO A 71 -26.25 -19.73 23.15
CA PRO A 71 -25.42 -19.10 24.17
C PRO A 71 -24.34 -20.08 24.66
N VAL A 72 -23.09 -19.83 24.23
CA VAL A 72 -21.91 -20.62 24.58
C VAL A 72 -20.93 -19.80 25.43
N ARG A 73 -20.25 -20.44 26.37
CA ARG A 73 -19.19 -19.83 27.19
C ARG A 73 -17.98 -19.49 26.32
N SER A 74 -17.57 -18.23 26.30
CA SER A 74 -16.42 -17.74 25.54
C SER A 74 -15.07 -17.87 26.24
N ALA A 75 -15.06 -18.37 27.49
CA ALA A 75 -13.86 -18.57 28.30
C ALA A 75 -14.12 -19.60 29.41
N THR A 76 -13.05 -20.20 29.93
CA THR A 76 -13.08 -21.03 31.13
C THR A 76 -12.92 -20.16 32.36
N VAL A 77 -13.71 -20.40 33.41
CA VAL A 77 -13.62 -19.66 34.68
C VAL A 77 -13.31 -20.60 35.83
N ILE A 78 -12.25 -20.29 36.57
CA ILE A 78 -11.73 -21.10 37.67
C ILE A 78 -11.65 -20.25 38.94
N ALA A 79 -12.07 -20.80 40.08
CA ALA A 79 -11.90 -20.11 41.36
C ALA A 79 -10.42 -20.04 41.75
N ALA A 80 -9.88 -18.84 41.89
CA ALA A 80 -8.50 -18.62 42.37
C ALA A 80 -8.39 -18.72 43.90
N ALA A 81 -9.50 -18.51 44.60
CA ALA A 81 -9.68 -18.72 46.03
C ALA A 81 -11.10 -19.25 46.30
N ASP A 82 -11.37 -19.71 47.53
CA ASP A 82 -12.73 -20.06 47.95
C ASP A 82 -13.67 -18.87 47.71
N SER A 83 -14.63 -19.07 46.83
CA SER A 83 -15.44 -17.99 46.26
C SER A 83 -16.92 -18.27 46.43
N GLU A 84 -17.70 -17.19 46.53
CA GLU A 84 -19.15 -17.24 46.56
C GLU A 84 -19.69 -16.43 45.38
N VAL A 85 -20.54 -17.06 44.57
CA VAL A 85 -21.11 -16.46 43.37
C VAL A 85 -22.64 -16.48 43.40
N VAL A 86 -23.26 -15.50 42.77
CA VAL A 86 -24.72 -15.46 42.55
C VAL A 86 -24.98 -15.64 41.07
N GLU A 87 -25.79 -16.64 40.72
CA GLU A 87 -26.21 -16.89 39.36
C GLU A 87 -27.38 -15.98 38.97
N VAL A 88 -27.27 -15.36 37.80
CA VAL A 88 -28.23 -14.38 37.28
C VAL A 88 -28.57 -14.75 35.84
N ASP A 89 -29.80 -15.20 35.62
CA ASP A 89 -30.34 -15.41 34.28
C ASP A 89 -30.74 -14.09 33.60
N ARG A 90 -31.07 -14.18 32.31
CA ARG A 90 -31.49 -13.02 31.50
C ARG A 90 -32.73 -12.31 32.05
N ALA A 91 -33.74 -13.06 32.50
CA ALA A 91 -34.99 -12.48 32.98
C ALA A 91 -34.77 -11.69 34.28
N ARG A 92 -33.95 -12.24 35.17
CA ARG A 92 -33.50 -11.61 36.41
C ARG A 92 -32.66 -10.37 36.12
N LEU A 93 -31.71 -10.44 35.18
CA LEU A 93 -30.92 -9.29 34.75
C LEU A 93 -31.81 -8.16 34.22
N LEU A 94 -32.74 -8.45 33.32
CA LEU A 94 -33.65 -7.45 32.74
C LEU A 94 -34.60 -6.82 33.78
N ARG A 95 -34.97 -7.57 34.82
CA ARG A 95 -35.73 -7.03 35.96
C ARG A 95 -34.88 -6.05 36.76
N LEU A 96 -33.66 -6.45 37.11
CA LEU A 96 -32.72 -5.63 37.88
C LEU A 96 -32.33 -4.33 37.16
N LEU A 97 -32.12 -4.38 35.84
CA LEU A 97 -31.84 -3.20 35.03
C LEU A 97 -33.03 -2.23 34.99
N ARG A 98 -34.27 -2.75 35.02
CA ARG A 98 -35.49 -1.92 35.12
C ARG A 98 -35.63 -1.26 36.49
N GLU A 99 -35.38 -2.01 37.56
CA GLU A 99 -35.49 -1.53 38.94
C GLU A 99 -34.36 -0.56 39.32
N HIS A 100 -33.19 -0.70 38.69
CA HIS A 100 -32.01 0.12 38.97
C HIS A 100 -31.33 0.62 37.68
N PRO A 101 -31.89 1.65 37.02
CA PRO A 101 -31.39 2.16 35.73
C PRO A 101 -29.92 2.62 35.74
N ALA A 102 -29.41 3.03 36.91
CA ALA A 102 -28.01 3.43 37.08
C ALA A 102 -27.02 2.26 36.85
N MET A 103 -27.45 1.00 37.06
CA MET A 103 -26.62 -0.19 36.82
C MET A 103 -26.44 -0.47 35.31
N THR A 104 -27.34 0.02 34.46
CA THR A 104 -27.28 -0.20 33.00
C THR A 104 -25.97 0.31 32.41
N LEU A 105 -25.55 1.52 32.78
CA LEU A 105 -24.31 2.10 32.24
C LEU A 105 -23.06 1.35 32.74
N GLU A 106 -23.06 0.89 33.99
CA GLU A 106 -21.97 0.09 34.56
C GLU A 106 -21.86 -1.26 33.85
N PHE A 107 -22.99 -1.94 33.64
CA PHE A 107 -23.04 -3.18 32.88
C PHE A 107 -22.58 -2.99 31.43
N CYS A 108 -23.07 -1.96 30.71
CA CYS A 108 -22.60 -1.65 29.35
C CYS A 108 -21.09 -1.38 29.29
N ARG A 109 -20.51 -0.68 30.28
CA ARG A 109 -19.05 -0.46 30.34
C ARG A 109 -18.28 -1.77 30.50
N VAL A 110 -18.77 -2.68 31.34
CA VAL A 110 -18.18 -4.02 31.49
C VAL A 110 -18.25 -4.77 30.17
N MET A 111 -19.43 -4.81 29.52
CA MET A 111 -19.62 -5.48 28.22
C MET A 111 -18.68 -4.93 27.15
N VAL A 112 -18.57 -3.60 27.01
CA VAL A 112 -17.67 -2.97 26.02
C VAL A 112 -16.21 -3.26 26.33
N ARG A 113 -15.80 -3.25 27.60
CA ARG A 113 -14.43 -3.58 28.02
C ARG A 113 -14.09 -5.04 27.70
N ARG A 114 -15.04 -5.95 27.95
CA ARG A 114 -14.93 -7.39 27.63
C ARG A 114 -14.76 -7.59 26.13
N LEU A 115 -15.69 -7.07 25.34
CA LEU A 115 -15.66 -7.15 23.88
C LEU A 115 -14.34 -6.64 23.32
N ARG A 116 -13.86 -5.46 23.76
CA ARG A 116 -12.57 -4.92 23.32
C ARG A 116 -11.40 -5.84 23.64
N LYS A 117 -11.32 -6.37 24.86
CA LYS A 117 -10.25 -7.29 25.24
C LYS A 117 -10.32 -8.62 24.47
N THR A 118 -11.52 -9.18 24.28
CA THR A 118 -11.73 -10.37 23.47
C THR A 118 -11.30 -10.12 22.02
N THR A 119 -11.71 -9.01 21.40
CA THR A 119 -11.26 -8.63 20.07
C THR A 119 -9.74 -8.49 19.99
N VAL A 120 -9.10 -7.87 20.98
CA VAL A 120 -7.63 -7.76 20.99
C VAL A 120 -6.97 -9.14 21.00
N LEU A 121 -7.41 -10.06 21.86
CA LEU A 121 -6.83 -11.41 21.95
C LEU A 121 -7.19 -12.32 20.77
N THR A 122 -8.34 -12.12 20.14
CA THR A 122 -8.76 -12.88 18.95
C THR A 122 -8.02 -12.43 17.69
N TYR A 123 -7.59 -11.16 17.62
CA TYR A 123 -7.03 -10.57 16.39
C TYR A 123 -5.58 -10.11 16.50
N HIS A 124 -4.94 -10.17 17.67
CA HIS A 124 -3.55 -9.74 17.86
C HIS A 124 -2.70 -10.82 18.54
N ASP A 125 -1.41 -10.81 18.23
CA ASP A 125 -0.39 -11.61 18.86
C ASP A 125 -0.03 -11.03 20.25
N SER A 126 0.01 -11.89 21.26
CA SER A 126 0.20 -11.48 22.66
C SER A 126 1.61 -11.00 23.00
N VAL A 127 2.62 -11.39 22.20
CA VAL A 127 4.01 -11.01 22.45
C VAL A 127 4.33 -9.65 21.82
N THR A 128 3.95 -9.47 20.56
CA THR A 128 4.31 -8.30 19.73
C THR A 128 3.23 -7.22 19.69
N GLY A 129 1.98 -7.57 20.00
CA GLY A 129 0.82 -6.69 19.85
C GLY A 129 0.43 -6.41 18.40
N LEU A 130 1.07 -7.06 17.42
CA LEU A 130 0.69 -6.97 16.01
C LEU A 130 -0.59 -7.77 15.74
N PRO A 131 -1.34 -7.47 14.67
CA PRO A 131 -2.33 -8.39 14.11
C PRO A 131 -1.78 -9.83 14.02
N ASN A 132 -2.61 -10.80 14.39
CA ASN A 132 -2.26 -12.21 14.23
C ASN A 132 -2.60 -12.71 12.82
N ARG A 133 -2.25 -13.97 12.51
CA ARG A 133 -2.50 -14.60 11.21
C ARG A 133 -3.96 -14.50 10.76
N PHE A 134 -4.92 -14.73 11.66
CA PHE A 134 -6.34 -14.65 11.33
C PHE A 134 -6.74 -13.23 10.91
N ARG A 135 -6.32 -12.22 11.67
CA ARG A 135 -6.57 -10.82 11.30
C ARG A 135 -5.92 -10.46 9.96
N PHE A 136 -4.69 -10.93 9.73
CA PHE A 136 -3.97 -10.65 8.50
C PHE A 136 -4.64 -11.26 7.26
N GLN A 137 -5.16 -12.48 7.35
CA GLN A 137 -5.92 -13.12 6.27
C GLN A 137 -7.17 -12.31 5.89
N GLU A 138 -7.90 -11.79 6.87
CA GLU A 138 -9.07 -10.93 6.63
C GLU A 138 -8.70 -9.60 5.97
N LEU A 139 -7.56 -9.00 6.36
CA LEU A 139 -7.01 -7.82 5.71
C LEU A 139 -6.63 -8.13 4.25
N CYS A 140 -5.96 -9.25 4.00
CA CYS A 140 -5.60 -9.68 2.65
C CYS A 140 -6.83 -9.91 1.76
N ARG A 141 -7.87 -10.59 2.27
CA ARG A 141 -9.15 -10.77 1.56
C ARG A 141 -9.77 -9.44 1.17
N THR A 142 -9.81 -8.50 2.11
CA THR A 142 -10.36 -7.16 1.87
C THR A 142 -9.54 -6.41 0.81
N ALA A 143 -8.22 -6.44 0.90
CA ALA A 143 -7.31 -5.78 -0.03
C ALA A 143 -7.45 -6.34 -1.46
N VAL A 144 -7.43 -7.67 -1.63
CA VAL A 144 -7.58 -8.31 -2.94
C VAL A 144 -8.93 -7.97 -3.58
N LEU A 145 -10.04 -7.98 -2.81
CA LEU A 145 -11.37 -7.59 -3.31
C LEU A 145 -11.45 -6.11 -3.72
N ARG A 146 -10.68 -5.23 -3.08
CA ARG A 146 -10.57 -3.81 -3.50
C ARG A 146 -9.75 -3.70 -4.77
N ALA A 147 -8.61 -4.37 -4.82
CA ALA A 147 -7.70 -4.35 -5.95
C ALA A 147 -8.34 -4.89 -7.23
N GLN A 148 -9.10 -5.98 -7.14
CA GLN A 148 -9.92 -6.50 -8.24
C GLN A 148 -10.88 -5.46 -8.83
N ARG A 149 -11.54 -4.67 -7.97
CA ARG A 149 -12.50 -3.65 -8.41
C ARG A 149 -11.85 -2.40 -9.01
N ARG A 150 -10.64 -2.07 -8.54
CA ARG A 150 -9.89 -0.88 -8.98
C ARG A 150 -8.88 -1.18 -10.08
N ASN A 151 -8.75 -2.45 -10.47
CA ASN A 151 -7.70 -2.93 -11.36
C ASN A 151 -6.29 -2.53 -10.89
N THR A 152 -6.06 -2.65 -9.57
CA THR A 152 -4.77 -2.36 -8.92
C THR A 152 -4.10 -3.64 -8.42
N MET A 153 -2.85 -3.52 -7.97
CA MET A 153 -2.04 -4.62 -7.46
C MET A 153 -2.13 -4.73 -5.93
N VAL A 154 -1.76 -5.89 -5.38
CA VAL A 154 -1.47 -6.06 -3.94
C VAL A 154 -0.16 -6.84 -3.79
N GLY A 155 0.74 -6.38 -2.93
CA GLY A 155 1.95 -7.10 -2.55
C GLY A 155 1.81 -7.77 -1.19
N LEU A 156 2.15 -9.04 -1.09
CA LEU A 156 2.27 -9.76 0.18
C LEU A 156 3.72 -10.17 0.38
N LEU A 157 4.31 -9.70 1.48
CA LEU A 157 5.66 -10.09 1.89
C LEU A 157 5.56 -10.94 3.14
N PHE A 158 6.23 -12.08 3.12
CA PHE A 158 6.46 -12.92 4.28
C PHE A 158 7.90 -12.69 4.73
N VAL A 159 8.11 -12.30 5.98
CA VAL A 159 9.41 -11.89 6.52
C VAL A 159 9.76 -12.82 7.68
N ASP A 160 10.80 -13.62 7.52
CA ASP A 160 11.21 -14.61 8.52
C ASP A 160 12.56 -14.25 9.15
N LEU A 161 12.67 -14.34 10.47
CA LEU A 161 13.92 -14.11 11.20
C LEU A 161 14.89 -15.28 11.00
N ASP A 162 16.00 -15.04 10.30
CA ASP A 162 16.97 -16.10 10.02
C ASP A 162 17.58 -16.64 11.33
N ASN A 163 17.61 -17.97 11.47
CA ASN A 163 18.19 -18.69 12.61
C ASN A 163 17.59 -18.32 13.98
N PHE A 164 16.32 -17.91 14.04
CA PHE A 164 15.66 -17.55 15.30
C PHE A 164 15.64 -18.71 16.32
N GLN A 165 15.50 -19.95 15.86
CA GLN A 165 15.60 -21.12 16.75
C GLN A 165 16.95 -21.17 17.49
N SER A 166 18.06 -20.93 16.78
CA SER A 166 19.40 -20.91 17.39
C SER A 166 19.57 -19.75 18.39
N VAL A 167 18.88 -18.63 18.19
CA VAL A 167 18.81 -17.53 19.16
C VAL A 167 18.11 -18.00 20.43
N ASN A 168 16.96 -18.67 20.32
CA ASN A 168 16.25 -19.22 21.49
C ASN A 168 17.08 -20.27 22.23
N GLU A 169 17.78 -21.15 21.51
CA GLU A 169 18.64 -22.18 22.10
C GLU A 169 19.85 -21.57 22.84
N SER A 170 20.40 -20.47 22.33
CA SER A 170 21.59 -19.83 22.89
C SER A 170 21.30 -18.84 24.03
N LEU A 171 20.19 -18.09 23.92
CA LEU A 171 19.88 -16.95 24.79
C LEU A 171 18.64 -17.16 25.66
N GLY A 172 17.84 -18.19 25.37
CA GLY A 172 16.59 -18.49 26.05
C GLY A 172 15.38 -17.71 25.52
N PHE A 173 14.20 -18.27 25.77
CA PHE A 173 12.92 -17.76 25.25
C PHE A 173 12.59 -16.32 25.65
N ALA A 174 13.02 -15.87 26.83
CA ALA A 174 12.76 -14.50 27.28
C ALA A 174 13.44 -13.44 26.39
N LEU A 175 14.69 -13.71 25.96
CA LEU A 175 15.42 -12.85 25.02
C LEU A 175 14.90 -13.02 23.59
N GLY A 176 14.42 -14.22 23.22
CA GLY A 176 13.69 -14.44 21.97
C GLY A 176 12.43 -13.58 21.85
N ASP A 177 11.63 -13.50 22.92
CA ASP A 177 10.46 -12.63 22.99
C ASP A 177 10.83 -11.14 22.90
N GLU A 178 11.94 -10.73 23.52
CA GLU A 178 12.47 -9.36 23.40
C GLU A 178 12.87 -9.05 21.96
N LEU A 179 13.55 -9.98 21.28
CA LEU A 179 13.89 -9.87 19.87
C LEU A 179 12.64 -9.75 18.99
N LEU A 180 11.62 -10.58 19.21
CA LEU A 180 10.37 -10.53 18.46
C LEU A 180 9.65 -9.19 18.61
N ARG A 181 9.60 -8.63 19.84
CA ARG A 181 9.04 -7.29 20.07
C ARG A 181 9.84 -6.22 19.34
N ALA A 182 11.17 -6.28 19.42
CA ALA A 182 12.03 -5.31 18.76
C ALA A 182 11.94 -5.41 17.22
N ALA A 183 11.85 -6.62 16.67
CA ALA A 183 11.63 -6.89 15.25
C ALA A 183 10.27 -6.33 14.79
N ALA A 184 9.21 -6.54 15.57
CA ALA A 184 7.88 -6.00 15.28
C ALA A 184 7.84 -4.46 15.27
N VAL A 185 8.57 -3.81 16.18
CA VAL A 185 8.72 -2.33 16.18
C VAL A 185 9.49 -1.89 14.94
N ARG A 186 10.65 -2.48 14.69
CA ARG A 186 11.50 -2.14 13.53
C ARG A 186 10.78 -2.31 12.20
N LEU A 187 10.02 -3.40 12.05
CA LEU A 187 9.26 -3.67 10.83
C LEU A 187 8.16 -2.62 10.61
N ARG A 188 7.42 -2.25 11.67
CA ARG A 188 6.43 -1.16 11.61
C ARG A 188 7.02 0.21 11.31
N GLU A 189 8.23 0.49 11.80
CA GLU A 189 8.92 1.75 11.51
C GLU A 189 9.51 1.80 10.08
N THR A 190 9.75 0.63 9.49
CA THR A 190 10.31 0.51 8.14
C THR A 190 9.23 0.55 7.07
N VAL A 191 8.06 -0.03 7.36
CA VAL A 191 6.93 -0.11 6.44
C VAL A 191 6.05 1.13 6.59
N ASP A 192 5.68 1.76 5.47
CA ASP A 192 4.82 2.94 5.47
C ASP A 192 3.48 2.71 6.17
N ALA A 193 2.93 3.75 6.81
CA ALA A 193 1.69 3.68 7.60
C ALA A 193 0.44 3.28 6.79
N GLY A 194 0.50 3.33 5.46
CA GLY A 194 -0.54 2.85 4.55
C GLY A 194 -0.57 1.33 4.36
N HIS A 195 0.40 0.61 4.93
CA HIS A 195 0.53 -0.84 4.80
C HIS A 195 0.35 -1.54 6.15
N SER A 196 -0.02 -2.81 6.12
CA SER A 196 -0.32 -3.59 7.33
C SER A 196 0.81 -4.55 7.66
N VAL A 197 1.20 -4.63 8.94
CA VAL A 197 2.19 -5.58 9.46
C VAL A 197 1.51 -6.52 10.44
N ALA A 198 1.82 -7.82 10.39
CA ALA A 198 1.26 -8.85 11.25
C ALA A 198 2.34 -9.85 11.70
N ARG A 199 2.06 -10.60 12.77
CA ARG A 199 2.82 -11.80 13.12
C ARG A 199 2.05 -13.05 12.70
N LEU A 200 2.68 -13.87 11.87
CA LEU A 200 2.05 -15.00 11.19
C LEU A 200 2.47 -16.35 11.78
N LEU A 201 3.75 -16.49 12.12
CA LEU A 201 4.36 -17.68 12.71
C LEU A 201 5.20 -17.30 13.95
N ALA A 202 5.94 -18.26 14.50
CA ALA A 202 6.78 -18.06 15.68
C ALA A 202 7.84 -16.98 15.45
N ASP A 203 8.49 -17.00 14.29
CA ASP A 203 9.54 -16.10 13.80
C ASP A 203 9.13 -15.32 12.54
N GLY A 204 8.04 -15.74 11.90
CA GLY A 204 7.53 -15.15 10.67
C GLY A 204 6.54 -13.98 10.90
N PHE A 205 6.77 -12.90 10.16
CA PHE A 205 5.93 -11.72 10.04
C PHE A 205 5.32 -11.62 8.63
N GLY A 206 4.21 -10.92 8.53
CA GLY A 206 3.54 -10.61 7.27
C GLY A 206 3.48 -9.11 7.04
N VAL A 207 3.72 -8.67 5.81
CA VAL A 207 3.49 -7.30 5.36
C VAL A 207 2.53 -7.33 4.18
N LEU A 208 1.46 -6.55 4.27
CA LEU A 208 0.47 -6.36 3.21
C LEU A 208 0.60 -4.95 2.67
N MET A 209 1.04 -4.86 1.41
CA MET A 209 1.10 -3.62 0.65
C MET A 209 -0.16 -3.47 -0.21
N GLU A 210 -1.02 -2.54 0.18
CA GLU A 210 -2.19 -2.14 -0.61
C GLU A 210 -1.80 -1.11 -1.67
N GLU A 211 -2.25 -1.34 -2.91
CA GLU A 211 -2.10 -0.41 -4.05
C GLU A 211 -0.66 0.03 -4.39
N PRO A 212 0.36 -0.87 -4.42
CA PRO A 212 1.65 -0.53 -5.01
C PRO A 212 1.45 -0.17 -6.50
N HIS A 213 2.19 0.83 -6.99
CA HIS A 213 2.10 1.24 -8.39
C HIS A 213 2.73 0.20 -9.30
N GLU A 214 3.89 -0.33 -8.89
CA GLU A 214 4.62 -1.37 -9.63
C GLU A 214 5.23 -2.43 -8.70
N THR A 215 5.65 -3.56 -9.28
CA THR A 215 6.38 -4.62 -8.56
C THR A 215 7.70 -4.11 -7.95
N HIS A 216 8.27 -3.06 -8.53
CA HIS A 216 9.43 -2.36 -8.01
C HIS A 216 9.20 -1.75 -6.62
N ASP A 217 8.01 -1.21 -6.33
CA ASP A 217 7.70 -0.63 -5.02
C ASP A 217 7.73 -1.70 -3.92
N ILE A 218 7.27 -2.90 -4.26
CA ILE A 218 7.29 -4.07 -3.39
C ILE A 218 8.74 -4.52 -3.16
N ALA A 219 9.56 -4.58 -4.22
CA ALA A 219 10.98 -4.92 -4.12
C ALA A 219 11.75 -3.89 -3.27
N ALA A 220 11.49 -2.60 -3.47
CA ALA A 220 12.10 -1.53 -2.68
C ALA A 220 11.74 -1.65 -1.19
N THR A 221 10.50 -2.01 -0.86
CA THR A 221 10.08 -2.26 0.52
C THR A 221 10.80 -3.48 1.10
N ALA A 222 10.96 -4.56 0.33
CA ALA A 222 11.73 -5.73 0.75
C ALA A 222 13.21 -5.37 1.03
N GLU A 223 13.84 -4.54 0.18
CA GLU A 223 15.20 -4.05 0.38
C GLU A 223 15.33 -3.16 1.62
N GLN A 224 14.36 -2.28 1.86
CA GLN A 224 14.31 -1.47 3.08
C GLN A 224 14.21 -2.34 4.33
N ILE A 225 13.39 -3.39 4.31
CA ILE A 225 13.28 -4.37 5.40
C ILE A 225 14.64 -5.04 5.65
N LEU A 226 15.28 -5.59 4.61
CA LEU A 226 16.60 -6.21 4.74
C LEU A 226 17.63 -5.23 5.34
N ALA A 227 17.71 -4.01 4.80
CA ALA A 227 18.62 -2.98 5.29
C ALA A 227 18.33 -2.58 6.74
N ALA A 228 17.06 -2.48 7.13
CA ALA A 228 16.67 -2.17 8.50
C ALA A 228 17.12 -3.25 9.48
N PHE A 229 16.94 -4.52 9.13
CA PHE A 229 17.33 -5.67 9.94
C PHE A 229 18.85 -5.91 9.96
N GLY A 230 19.61 -5.40 8.98
CA GLY A 230 21.07 -5.37 9.02
C GLY A 230 21.66 -4.58 10.21
N ARG A 231 20.87 -3.74 10.89
CA ARG A 231 21.27 -3.05 12.13
C ARG A 231 21.16 -3.97 13.34
N PRO A 232 22.10 -3.92 14.32
CA PRO A 232 22.01 -4.78 15.50
C PRO A 232 20.76 -4.49 16.35
N PHE A 233 20.25 -5.51 17.03
CA PHE A 233 19.27 -5.40 18.10
C PHE A 233 19.98 -5.32 19.44
N VAL A 234 19.57 -4.39 20.31
CA VAL A 234 20.07 -4.33 21.69
C VAL A 234 19.12 -5.12 22.56
N LEU A 235 19.57 -6.29 23.04
CA LEU A 235 18.79 -7.22 23.86
C LEU A 235 19.55 -7.48 25.16
N GLY A 236 18.91 -7.35 26.32
CA GLY A 236 19.58 -7.56 27.61
C GLY A 236 20.87 -6.74 27.81
N GLY A 237 20.98 -5.59 27.14
CA GLY A 237 22.17 -4.71 27.19
C GLY A 237 23.34 -5.10 26.27
N ARG A 238 23.16 -6.07 25.37
CA ARG A 238 24.18 -6.49 24.38
C ARG A 238 23.65 -6.36 22.95
N SER A 239 24.55 -6.18 22.00
CA SER A 239 24.20 -6.10 20.57
C SER A 239 24.17 -7.49 19.93
N HIS A 240 23.07 -7.79 19.25
CA HIS A 240 22.83 -9.04 18.53
C HIS A 240 22.52 -8.74 17.06
N TYR A 241 23.12 -9.49 16.15
CA TYR A 241 22.85 -9.38 14.71
C TYR A 241 21.92 -10.51 14.30
N VAL A 242 20.80 -10.14 13.68
CA VAL A 242 19.78 -11.07 13.17
C VAL A 242 19.38 -10.55 11.80
N THR A 243 19.47 -11.41 10.79
CA THR A 243 19.05 -11.11 9.43
C THR A 243 17.64 -11.63 9.19
N VAL A 244 17.06 -11.26 8.04
CA VAL A 244 15.74 -11.75 7.64
C VAL A 244 15.75 -12.25 6.22
N SER A 245 14.94 -13.27 5.95
CA SER A 245 14.61 -13.69 4.60
C SER A 245 13.20 -13.24 4.25
N VAL A 246 13.00 -12.74 3.04
CA VAL A 246 11.72 -12.17 2.61
C VAL A 246 11.22 -12.88 1.36
N GLY A 247 10.04 -13.50 1.44
CA GLY A 247 9.34 -14.03 0.28
C GLY A 247 8.21 -13.11 -0.15
N VAL A 248 8.04 -12.92 -1.45
CA VAL A 248 7.09 -11.95 -2.01
C VAL A 248 6.12 -12.66 -2.96
N SER A 249 4.82 -12.37 -2.84
CA SER A 249 3.81 -12.73 -3.84
C SER A 249 2.92 -11.54 -4.18
N CYS A 250 2.39 -11.52 -5.40
CA CYS A 250 1.63 -10.39 -5.94
C CYS A 250 0.26 -10.81 -6.47
N PHE A 251 -0.79 -10.10 -6.11
CA PHE A 251 -2.06 -10.13 -6.83
C PHE A 251 -2.02 -9.13 -8.01
N PRO A 252 -2.53 -9.47 -9.21
CA PRO A 252 -3.15 -10.76 -9.59
C PRO A 252 -2.20 -11.86 -10.07
N GLN A 253 -0.91 -11.57 -10.27
CA GLN A 253 0.01 -12.42 -11.03
C GLN A 253 0.29 -13.78 -10.39
N ASP A 254 0.44 -13.84 -9.07
CA ASP A 254 0.74 -15.06 -8.31
C ASP A 254 -0.54 -15.75 -7.77
N GLY A 255 -1.72 -15.24 -8.11
CA GLY A 255 -3.02 -15.81 -7.73
C GLY A 255 -4.06 -14.76 -7.32
N SER A 256 -5.33 -15.19 -7.27
CA SER A 256 -6.48 -14.37 -6.85
C SER A 256 -7.04 -14.73 -5.48
N ASP A 257 -6.56 -15.82 -4.88
CA ASP A 257 -6.94 -16.28 -3.54
C ASP A 257 -5.87 -15.82 -2.52
N PRO A 258 -6.22 -15.02 -1.51
CA PRO A 258 -5.33 -14.60 -0.43
C PRO A 258 -4.60 -15.76 0.26
N ASP A 259 -5.25 -16.92 0.43
CA ASP A 259 -4.63 -18.07 1.07
C ASP A 259 -3.56 -18.71 0.15
N VAL A 260 -3.75 -18.64 -1.17
CA VAL A 260 -2.73 -19.04 -2.16
C VAL A 260 -1.56 -18.06 -2.13
N LEU A 261 -1.84 -16.75 -2.18
CA LEU A 261 -0.81 -15.70 -2.17
C LEU A 261 0.07 -15.80 -0.92
N LEU A 262 -0.52 -16.01 0.25
CA LEU A 262 0.21 -16.21 1.50
C LEU A 262 1.16 -17.41 1.44
N ARG A 263 0.67 -18.58 0.96
CA ARG A 263 1.51 -19.78 0.80
C ARG A 263 2.62 -19.57 -0.22
N SER A 264 2.35 -18.83 -1.30
CA SER A 264 3.35 -18.48 -2.30
C SER A 264 4.47 -17.61 -1.73
N ALA A 265 4.13 -16.59 -0.94
CA ALA A 265 5.11 -15.76 -0.24
C ALA A 265 5.92 -16.55 0.80
N GLU A 266 5.25 -17.41 1.58
CA GLU A 266 5.92 -18.32 2.53
C GLU A 266 6.92 -19.26 1.81
N SER A 267 6.50 -19.86 0.69
CA SER A 267 7.38 -20.71 -0.13
C SER A 267 8.56 -19.94 -0.71
N ALA A 268 8.37 -18.71 -1.19
CA ALA A 268 9.43 -17.85 -1.68
C ALA A 268 10.45 -17.49 -0.58
N THR A 269 9.99 -17.37 0.66
CA THR A 269 10.85 -17.14 1.83
C THR A 269 11.75 -18.34 2.09
N GLY A 270 11.18 -19.55 2.08
CA GLY A 270 11.95 -20.79 2.20
C GLY A 270 13.02 -20.92 1.10
N ASN A 271 12.72 -20.50 -0.12
CA ASN A 271 13.70 -20.45 -1.21
C ASN A 271 14.82 -19.42 -0.97
N ALA A 272 14.52 -18.28 -0.35
CA ALA A 272 15.53 -17.29 0.02
C ALA A 272 16.46 -17.83 1.13
N GLN A 273 15.90 -18.51 2.13
CA GLN A 273 16.66 -19.16 3.20
C GLN A 273 17.57 -20.27 2.66
N ALA A 274 17.03 -21.13 1.79
CA ALA A 274 17.81 -22.21 1.15
C ALA A 274 18.96 -21.66 0.29
N ALA A 275 18.86 -20.42 -0.20
CA ALA A 275 19.88 -19.75 -0.99
C ALA A 275 20.92 -18.98 -0.15
N GLY A 276 20.88 -19.09 1.18
CA GLY A 276 21.86 -18.48 2.09
C GLY A 276 21.28 -17.42 3.05
N GLY A 277 19.98 -17.15 2.97
CA GLY A 277 19.29 -16.18 3.84
C GLY A 277 19.66 -14.72 3.56
N ASN A 278 19.18 -13.80 4.41
CA ASN A 278 19.42 -12.36 4.28
C ASN A 278 19.14 -11.79 2.88
N ALA A 279 18.05 -12.24 2.25
CA ALA A 279 17.69 -11.87 0.90
C ALA A 279 16.17 -11.85 0.72
N TYR A 280 15.70 -11.24 -0.36
CA TYR A 280 14.32 -11.35 -0.78
C TYR A 280 14.18 -12.16 -2.06
N ARG A 281 13.03 -12.82 -2.24
CA ARG A 281 12.66 -13.50 -3.49
C ARG A 281 11.18 -13.34 -3.77
N PHE A 282 10.85 -13.06 -5.03
CA PHE A 282 9.49 -13.20 -5.51
C PHE A 282 9.18 -14.67 -5.77
N TYR A 283 7.91 -15.04 -5.59
CA TYR A 283 7.42 -16.36 -5.92
C TYR A 283 7.53 -16.62 -7.43
N SER A 284 7.06 -15.68 -8.25
CA SER A 284 7.27 -15.71 -9.70
C SER A 284 8.67 -15.22 -10.07
N SER A 285 9.42 -16.05 -10.81
CA SER A 285 10.72 -15.68 -11.37
C SER A 285 10.62 -14.56 -12.42
N GLU A 286 9.50 -14.45 -13.11
CA GLU A 286 9.26 -13.38 -14.09
C GLU A 286 9.08 -12.03 -13.38
N LEU A 287 8.30 -12.01 -12.28
CA LEU A 287 8.15 -10.80 -11.46
C LEU A 287 9.47 -10.37 -10.83
N TYR A 288 10.27 -11.34 -10.37
CA TYR A 288 11.61 -11.06 -9.87
C TYR A 288 12.48 -10.36 -10.93
N ALA A 289 12.51 -10.90 -12.15
CA ALA A 289 13.28 -10.31 -13.24
C ALA A 289 12.80 -8.89 -13.60
N ILE A 290 11.47 -8.67 -13.68
CA ILE A 290 10.88 -7.35 -13.94
C ILE A 290 11.28 -6.33 -12.86
N ALA A 291 11.14 -6.70 -11.58
CA ALA A 291 11.47 -5.80 -10.48
C ALA A 291 12.96 -5.41 -10.47
N VAL A 292 13.84 -6.38 -10.69
CA VAL A 292 15.29 -6.17 -10.79
C VAL A 292 15.62 -5.27 -11.99
N ASP A 293 15.07 -5.56 -13.17
CA ASP A 293 15.24 -4.74 -14.37
C ASP A 293 14.82 -3.28 -14.15
N THR A 294 13.65 -3.05 -13.55
CA THR A 294 13.13 -1.70 -13.27
C THR A 294 14.04 -0.95 -12.29
N LEU A 295 14.53 -1.60 -11.23
CA LEU A 295 15.47 -1.00 -10.30
C LEU A 295 16.79 -0.62 -10.98
N HIS A 296 17.34 -1.50 -11.82
CA HIS A 296 18.55 -1.22 -12.59
C HIS A 296 18.36 -0.02 -13.53
N LEU A 297 17.25 0.02 -14.28
CA LEU A 297 16.94 1.13 -15.17
C LEU A 297 16.75 2.44 -14.40
N ARG A 298 16.02 2.42 -13.27
CA ARG A 298 15.82 3.60 -12.43
C ARG A 298 17.14 4.18 -11.94
N ASN A 299 18.08 3.32 -11.52
CA ASN A 299 19.40 3.75 -11.08
C ASN A 299 20.23 4.32 -12.24
N ALA A 300 20.18 3.68 -13.42
CA ALA A 300 20.86 4.15 -14.62
C ALA A 300 20.32 5.50 -15.11
N LEU A 301 18.99 5.71 -15.09
CA LEU A 301 18.33 6.95 -15.50
C LEU A 301 18.84 8.18 -14.75
N ARG A 302 19.17 8.05 -13.46
CA ARG A 302 19.72 9.17 -12.66
C ARG A 302 21.04 9.70 -13.20
N GLN A 303 21.84 8.84 -13.83
CA GLN A 303 23.18 9.19 -14.33
C GLN A 303 23.18 9.38 -15.85
N ALA A 304 22.11 9.01 -16.55
CA ALA A 304 22.04 8.99 -18.01
C ALA A 304 22.26 10.38 -18.65
N ILE A 305 21.79 11.46 -18.02
CA ILE A 305 22.05 12.83 -18.49
C ILE A 305 23.54 13.17 -18.36
N GLU A 306 24.13 12.95 -17.18
CA GLU A 306 25.55 13.25 -16.89
C GLU A 306 26.48 12.44 -17.80
N ARG A 307 26.10 11.19 -18.10
CA ARG A 307 26.82 10.27 -18.98
C ARG A 307 26.55 10.47 -20.47
N ARG A 308 25.71 11.43 -20.85
CA ARG A 308 25.33 11.73 -22.24
C ARG A 308 24.78 10.51 -23.00
N GLU A 309 23.98 9.70 -22.31
CA GLU A 309 23.36 8.50 -22.89
C GLU A 309 22.04 8.82 -23.62
N PHE A 310 21.47 9.99 -23.35
CA PHE A 310 20.30 10.49 -24.07
C PHE A 310 20.68 11.21 -25.36
N HIS A 311 19.84 11.04 -26.38
CA HIS A 311 19.92 11.80 -27.62
C HIS A 311 18.50 12.06 -28.15
N LEU A 312 18.39 13.04 -29.05
CA LEU A 312 17.12 13.42 -29.67
C LEU A 312 17.02 12.81 -31.07
N GLY A 313 15.96 12.03 -31.29
CA GLY A 313 15.46 11.70 -32.62
C GLY A 313 14.51 12.79 -33.12
N PHE A 314 14.43 12.93 -34.44
CA PHE A 314 13.66 13.98 -35.09
C PHE A 314 12.81 13.38 -36.20
N GLN A 315 11.49 13.43 -36.07
CA GLN A 315 10.55 12.88 -37.04
C GLN A 315 9.84 14.00 -37.83
N PRO A 316 10.00 14.07 -39.17
CA PRO A 316 9.44 15.17 -39.94
C PRO A 316 7.92 15.07 -40.06
N ARG A 317 7.24 16.20 -39.85
CA ARG A 317 5.82 16.39 -40.12
C ARG A 317 5.66 17.14 -41.43
N VAL A 318 4.99 16.51 -42.40
CA VAL A 318 4.83 17.04 -43.75
C VAL A 318 3.41 17.51 -44.01
N ASP A 319 3.30 18.57 -44.80
CA ASP A 319 2.05 19.01 -45.40
C ASP A 319 1.64 18.00 -46.48
N VAL A 320 0.51 17.33 -46.29
CA VAL A 320 0.05 16.25 -47.19
C VAL A 320 -0.17 16.74 -48.63
N SER A 321 -0.53 18.02 -48.81
CA SER A 321 -0.82 18.59 -50.13
C SER A 321 0.43 19.00 -50.90
N THR A 322 1.45 19.50 -50.20
CA THR A 322 2.66 20.06 -50.83
C THR A 322 3.91 19.18 -50.66
N GLY A 323 3.87 18.18 -49.78
CA GLY A 323 5.03 17.37 -49.39
C GLY A 323 6.11 18.15 -48.62
N THR A 324 5.84 19.41 -48.26
CA THR A 324 6.82 20.26 -47.58
C THR A 324 6.86 19.95 -46.08
N ILE A 325 8.05 19.97 -45.49
CA ILE A 325 8.21 19.82 -44.04
C ILE A 325 7.66 21.08 -43.36
N ARG A 326 6.71 20.90 -42.44
CA ARG A 326 6.09 21.97 -41.64
C ARG A 326 6.63 22.02 -40.21
N GLY A 327 7.10 20.88 -39.72
CA GLY A 327 7.65 20.77 -38.39
C GLY A 327 8.39 19.46 -38.21
N MET A 328 8.90 19.28 -37.00
CA MET A 328 9.68 18.12 -36.60
C MET A 328 9.28 17.75 -35.18
N GLU A 329 8.91 16.51 -34.96
CA GLU A 329 8.62 15.98 -33.64
C GLU A 329 9.93 15.51 -32.99
N VAL A 330 10.15 15.95 -31.75
CA VAL A 330 11.33 15.63 -30.95
C VAL A 330 11.03 14.38 -30.13
N LEU A 331 11.83 13.35 -30.36
CA LEU A 331 11.64 12.05 -29.77
C LEU A 331 12.86 11.68 -28.94
N LEU A 332 12.68 11.62 -27.62
CA LEU A 332 13.76 11.20 -26.73
C LEU A 332 14.18 9.76 -27.03
N ARG A 333 15.49 9.52 -27.03
CA ARG A 333 16.09 8.20 -27.20
C ARG A 333 17.17 7.99 -26.15
N TRP A 334 17.25 6.76 -25.64
CA TRP A 334 18.24 6.39 -24.64
C TRP A 334 19.06 5.22 -25.15
N THR A 335 20.37 5.42 -25.30
CA THR A 335 21.31 4.35 -25.61
C THR A 335 22.16 4.08 -24.38
N HIS A 336 21.86 2.98 -23.70
CA HIS A 336 22.64 2.54 -22.55
C HIS A 336 23.89 1.78 -23.03
N PRO A 337 25.07 2.00 -22.42
CA PRO A 337 26.32 1.35 -22.85
C PRO A 337 26.27 -0.17 -22.90
N GLU A 338 25.56 -0.80 -21.95
CA GLU A 338 25.49 -2.26 -21.82
C GLU A 338 24.19 -2.86 -22.38
N LEU A 339 23.08 -2.11 -22.34
CA LEU A 339 21.74 -2.62 -22.70
C LEU A 339 21.34 -2.22 -24.12
N GLY A 340 22.15 -1.39 -24.79
CA GLY A 340 21.85 -0.86 -26.12
C GLY A 340 20.72 0.16 -26.11
N LEU A 341 19.95 0.21 -27.19
CA LEU A 341 18.84 1.14 -27.34
C LEU A 341 17.65 0.72 -26.47
N ILE A 342 17.26 1.58 -25.53
CA ILE A 342 16.13 1.34 -24.64
C ILE A 342 14.91 2.10 -25.15
N PRO A 343 13.77 1.43 -25.41
CA PRO A 343 12.60 2.09 -25.96
C PRO A 343 11.96 3.07 -24.95
N PRO A 344 11.44 4.22 -25.40
CA PRO A 344 10.76 5.22 -24.54
C PRO A 344 9.65 4.63 -23.66
N ALA A 345 8.86 3.71 -24.22
CA ALA A 345 7.80 3.02 -23.48
C ALA A 345 8.30 2.22 -22.26
N LYS A 346 9.58 1.83 -22.20
CA LYS A 346 10.17 1.14 -21.05
C LYS A 346 10.66 2.10 -19.98
N PHE A 347 11.24 3.25 -20.34
CA PHE A 347 11.93 4.11 -19.37
C PHE A 347 11.19 5.40 -19.00
N ILE A 348 10.28 5.91 -19.84
CA ILE A 348 9.50 7.12 -19.52
C ILE A 348 8.62 6.90 -18.27
N PRO A 349 7.85 5.80 -18.14
CA PRO A 349 7.05 5.56 -16.94
C PRO A 349 7.91 5.52 -15.66
N ILE A 350 9.06 4.85 -15.73
CA ILE A 350 10.03 4.77 -14.62
C ILE A 350 10.55 6.17 -14.25
N ALA A 351 10.86 7.01 -15.26
CA ALA A 351 11.33 8.38 -15.05
C ALA A 351 10.25 9.27 -14.41
N GLU A 352 8.99 9.12 -14.80
CA GLU A 352 7.85 9.87 -14.24
C GLU A 352 7.62 9.53 -12.76
N GLN A 353 7.58 8.24 -12.43
CA GLN A 353 7.42 7.76 -11.06
C GLN A 353 8.60 8.20 -10.18
N ALA A 354 9.83 8.08 -10.69
CA ALA A 354 11.03 8.51 -9.97
C ALA A 354 11.20 10.04 -9.89
N GLY A 355 10.36 10.81 -10.60
CA GLY A 355 10.45 12.26 -10.70
C GLY A 355 11.66 12.77 -11.49
N ILE A 356 12.36 11.89 -12.21
CA ILE A 356 13.51 12.22 -13.06
C ILE A 356 13.05 12.84 -14.38
N ILE A 357 11.80 12.57 -14.79
CA ILE A 357 11.22 13.11 -16.04
C ILE A 357 11.26 14.63 -16.10
N ASP A 358 11.20 15.31 -14.96
CA ASP A 358 11.24 16.77 -14.86
C ASP A 358 12.60 17.28 -15.39
N THR A 359 13.69 16.71 -14.88
CA THR A 359 15.07 17.01 -15.32
C THR A 359 15.31 16.60 -16.77
N ILE A 360 14.80 15.43 -17.17
CA ILE A 360 14.91 14.94 -18.56
C ILE A 360 14.19 15.90 -19.51
N GLY A 361 12.98 16.34 -19.18
CA GLY A 361 12.20 17.24 -20.03
C GLY A 361 12.84 18.62 -20.18
N GLU A 362 13.44 19.17 -19.11
CA GLU A 362 14.25 20.40 -19.22
C GLU A 362 15.46 20.21 -20.14
N TRP A 363 16.14 19.07 -20.05
CA TRP A 363 17.25 18.73 -20.94
C TRP A 363 16.77 18.59 -22.40
N VAL A 364 15.67 17.87 -22.65
CA VAL A 364 15.07 17.70 -23.98
C VAL A 364 14.74 19.06 -24.60
N LEU A 365 14.06 19.95 -23.86
CA LEU A 365 13.68 21.27 -24.35
C LEU A 365 14.92 22.11 -24.70
N ARG A 366 15.93 22.12 -23.83
CA ARG A 366 17.17 22.87 -24.06
C ARG A 366 17.90 22.36 -25.31
N GLU A 367 18.12 21.06 -25.43
CA GLU A 367 18.78 20.45 -26.57
C GLU A 367 18.00 20.63 -27.88
N ALA A 368 16.67 20.54 -27.83
CA ALA A 368 15.81 20.82 -29.00
C ALA A 368 15.96 22.26 -29.49
N CYS A 369 15.94 23.24 -28.57
CA CYS A 369 16.15 24.65 -28.90
C CYS A 369 17.53 24.91 -29.51
N LEU A 370 18.59 24.34 -28.90
CA LEU A 370 19.96 24.46 -29.41
C LEU A 370 20.11 23.81 -30.79
N GLN A 371 19.51 22.64 -31.01
CA GLN A 371 19.55 21.94 -32.29
C GLN A 371 18.87 22.74 -33.41
N MET A 372 17.71 23.36 -33.15
CA MET A 372 17.08 24.23 -34.14
C MET A 372 17.94 25.45 -34.45
N LYS A 373 18.58 26.07 -33.46
CA LYS A 373 19.49 27.19 -33.73
C LYS A 373 20.65 26.77 -34.63
N ALA A 374 21.20 25.58 -34.42
CA ALA A 374 22.23 25.04 -35.31
C ALA A 374 21.72 24.87 -36.74
N TRP A 375 20.49 24.38 -36.93
CA TRP A 375 19.87 24.26 -38.26
C TRP A 375 19.58 25.61 -38.93
N LEU A 376 19.10 26.60 -38.16
CA LEU A 376 18.90 27.95 -38.67
C LEU A 376 20.22 28.58 -39.12
N ALA A 377 21.28 28.39 -38.31
CA ALA A 377 22.62 28.86 -38.65
C ALA A 377 23.20 28.16 -39.89
N SER A 378 22.82 26.90 -40.16
CA SER A 378 23.19 26.18 -41.39
C SER A 378 22.30 26.52 -42.59
N GLY A 379 21.39 27.49 -42.46
CA GLY A 379 20.58 28.02 -43.57
C GLY A 379 19.25 27.32 -43.80
N LEU A 380 18.81 26.43 -42.89
CA LEU A 380 17.46 25.89 -42.96
C LEU A 380 16.45 27.01 -42.64
N LYS A 381 15.30 26.97 -43.31
CA LYS A 381 14.18 27.85 -42.97
C LYS A 381 13.63 27.45 -41.61
N PRO A 382 13.11 28.41 -40.82
CA PRO A 382 12.46 28.08 -39.56
C PRO A 382 11.23 27.21 -39.79
N PHE A 383 11.12 26.17 -38.96
CA PHE A 383 9.97 25.29 -38.83
C PHE A 383 9.71 25.04 -37.35
N ARG A 384 8.63 24.32 -37.04
CA ARG A 384 8.24 24.05 -35.65
C ARG A 384 8.91 22.82 -35.09
N LEU A 385 9.35 22.88 -33.84
CA LEU A 385 9.72 21.72 -33.05
C LEU A 385 8.63 21.39 -32.07
N ALA A 386 8.09 20.18 -32.18
CA ALA A 386 7.11 19.67 -31.24
C ALA A 386 7.82 18.83 -30.17
N VAL A 387 7.60 19.17 -28.89
CA VAL A 387 8.19 18.48 -27.73
C VAL A 387 7.07 17.98 -26.83
N ASN A 388 7.13 16.69 -26.50
CA ASN A 388 6.17 16.05 -25.61
C ASN A 388 6.34 16.50 -24.15
N LEU A 389 5.24 16.75 -23.46
CA LEU A 389 5.20 17.02 -22.02
C LEU A 389 4.51 15.89 -21.27
N SER A 390 5.13 15.43 -20.18
CA SER A 390 4.53 14.43 -19.28
C SER A 390 3.43 15.04 -18.40
N ALA A 391 2.52 14.18 -17.92
CA ALA A 391 1.50 14.56 -16.95
C ALA A 391 2.12 15.13 -15.66
N ARG A 392 3.23 14.54 -15.21
CA ARG A 392 3.96 15.03 -14.03
C ARG A 392 4.44 16.45 -14.20
N GLN A 393 5.00 16.81 -15.36
CA GLN A 393 5.48 18.16 -15.62
C GLN A 393 4.34 19.17 -15.63
N LEU A 394 3.17 18.81 -16.17
CA LEU A 394 1.99 19.68 -16.20
C LEU A 394 1.48 20.01 -14.78
N ARG A 395 1.75 19.15 -13.80
CA ARG A 395 1.43 19.38 -12.38
C ARG A 395 2.39 20.34 -11.67
N HIS A 396 3.42 20.88 -12.33
CA HIS A 396 4.29 21.90 -11.75
C HIS A 396 3.78 23.31 -12.03
N ALA A 397 3.52 24.08 -10.98
CA ALA A 397 2.98 25.45 -11.11
C ALA A 397 3.97 26.42 -11.77
N ASP A 398 5.26 26.09 -11.69
CA ASP A 398 6.37 26.87 -12.24
C ASP A 398 6.81 26.43 -13.63
N LEU A 399 6.12 25.47 -14.27
CA LEU A 399 6.50 24.94 -15.59
C LEU A 399 6.66 26.04 -16.65
N ALA A 400 5.70 26.96 -16.74
CA ALA A 400 5.78 28.07 -17.69
C ALA A 400 7.00 28.96 -17.46
N GLN A 401 7.40 29.18 -16.20
CA GLN A 401 8.58 29.98 -15.84
C GLN A 401 9.88 29.24 -16.20
N ARG A 402 9.93 27.92 -15.99
CA ARG A 402 11.07 27.08 -16.40
C ARG A 402 11.26 27.09 -17.91
N ILE A 403 10.17 26.92 -18.68
CA ILE A 403 10.21 26.98 -20.15
C ILE A 403 10.66 28.38 -20.60
N ALA A 404 10.13 29.44 -20.02
CA ALA A 404 10.58 30.81 -20.33
C ALA A 404 12.07 31.03 -20.07
N ALA A 405 12.60 30.46 -18.98
CA ALA A 405 14.02 30.53 -18.67
C ALA A 405 14.88 29.81 -19.72
N ILE A 406 14.47 28.61 -20.15
CA ILE A 406 15.18 27.83 -21.20
C ILE A 406 15.14 28.57 -22.54
N LEU A 407 13.98 29.13 -22.92
CA LEU A 407 13.84 29.90 -24.16
C LEU A 407 14.74 31.14 -24.16
N LYS A 408 14.86 31.82 -23.01
CA LYS A 408 15.76 32.96 -22.83
C LYS A 408 17.23 32.54 -22.83
N GLU A 409 17.58 31.46 -22.14
CA GLU A 409 18.95 30.92 -22.07
C GLU A 409 19.46 30.53 -23.46
N THR A 410 18.61 29.88 -24.25
CA THR A 410 18.94 29.42 -25.60
C THR A 410 18.75 30.50 -26.66
N ASP A 411 18.09 31.61 -26.33
CA ASP A 411 17.68 32.65 -27.29
C ASP A 411 16.90 32.03 -28.46
N PHE A 412 15.84 31.29 -28.11
CA PHE A 412 14.94 30.59 -29.02
C PHE A 412 13.62 31.33 -29.16
N ASN A 413 13.14 31.51 -30.40
CA ASN A 413 11.85 32.15 -30.64
C ASN A 413 10.71 31.20 -30.24
N PRO A 414 9.85 31.57 -29.26
CA PRO A 414 8.76 30.71 -28.79
C PRO A 414 7.79 30.27 -29.89
N GLN A 415 7.64 31.06 -30.97
CA GLN A 415 6.76 30.75 -32.10
C GLN A 415 7.16 29.50 -32.90
N HIS A 416 8.39 29.01 -32.68
CA HIS A 416 8.90 27.78 -33.28
C HIS A 416 8.84 26.59 -32.33
N LEU A 417 8.36 26.79 -31.09
CA LEU A 417 8.12 25.73 -30.13
C LEU A 417 6.64 25.33 -30.15
N GLU A 418 6.41 24.04 -30.23
CA GLU A 418 5.11 23.38 -30.08
C GLU A 418 5.23 22.39 -28.91
N LEU A 419 4.24 22.37 -28.02
CA LEU A 419 4.20 21.44 -26.89
C LEU A 419 3.07 20.44 -27.13
N GLU A 420 3.39 19.16 -27.08
CA GLU A 420 2.46 18.05 -27.27
C GLU A 420 2.06 17.48 -25.90
N ILE A 421 0.74 17.32 -25.70
CA ILE A 421 0.16 16.88 -24.43
C ILE A 421 -0.95 15.88 -24.73
N THR A 422 -0.95 14.73 -24.05
CA THR A 422 -1.97 13.71 -24.25
C THR A 422 -3.33 14.13 -23.68
N GLU A 423 -4.40 13.56 -24.21
CA GLU A 423 -5.77 13.79 -23.71
C GLU A 423 -5.91 13.40 -22.24
N SER A 424 -5.35 12.27 -21.83
CA SER A 424 -5.36 11.77 -20.45
C SER A 424 -4.73 12.76 -19.47
N THR A 425 -3.60 13.34 -19.86
CA THR A 425 -2.87 14.33 -19.07
C THR A 425 -3.69 15.60 -18.83
N LEU A 426 -4.46 16.07 -19.83
CA LEU A 426 -5.30 17.26 -19.66
C LEU A 426 -6.49 17.01 -18.74
N MET A 427 -6.99 15.79 -18.71
CA MET A 427 -8.19 15.42 -17.94
C MET A 427 -7.91 15.15 -16.46
N GLU A 428 -6.64 15.01 -16.03
CA GLU A 428 -6.28 14.85 -14.62
C GLU A 428 -6.69 16.05 -13.76
N ASP A 429 -6.43 17.27 -14.25
CA ASP A 429 -6.78 18.55 -13.58
C ASP A 429 -7.10 19.63 -14.63
N PRO A 430 -8.33 19.63 -15.19
CA PRO A 430 -8.70 20.47 -16.32
C PRO A 430 -8.59 21.97 -16.05
N ASP A 431 -9.06 22.43 -14.89
CA ASP A 431 -9.10 23.85 -14.53
C ASP A 431 -7.68 24.43 -14.44
N ARG A 432 -6.77 23.67 -13.83
CA ARG A 432 -5.37 24.05 -13.74
C ARG A 432 -4.66 24.01 -15.09
N ALA A 433 -4.94 22.97 -15.88
CA ALA A 433 -4.38 22.83 -17.22
C ALA A 433 -4.76 24.04 -18.09
N VAL A 434 -6.01 24.49 -18.08
CA VAL A 434 -6.44 25.69 -18.84
C VAL A 434 -5.58 26.91 -18.51
N LEU A 435 -5.35 27.21 -17.23
CA LEU A 435 -4.56 28.37 -16.81
C LEU A 435 -3.10 28.27 -17.27
N LEU A 436 -2.50 27.10 -17.12
CA LEU A 436 -1.11 26.85 -17.54
C LEU A 436 -0.95 26.97 -19.05
N LEU A 437 -1.84 26.34 -19.83
CA LEU A 437 -1.80 26.41 -21.29
C LEU A 437 -2.04 27.83 -21.82
N GLN A 438 -2.91 28.62 -21.17
CA GLN A 438 -3.08 30.03 -21.50
C GLN A 438 -1.79 30.82 -21.28
N SER A 439 -1.07 30.56 -20.18
CA SER A 439 0.23 31.19 -19.91
C SER A 439 1.28 30.81 -20.97
N LEU A 440 1.30 29.55 -21.42
CA LEU A 440 2.23 29.09 -22.46
C LEU A 440 1.91 29.75 -23.81
N ARG A 441 0.63 29.84 -24.18
CA ARG A 441 0.18 30.51 -25.40
C ARG A 441 0.48 32.01 -25.38
N GLN A 442 0.37 32.68 -24.24
CA GLN A 442 0.75 34.10 -24.11
C GLN A 442 2.22 34.35 -24.39
N MET A 443 3.09 33.34 -24.20
CA MET A 443 4.50 33.41 -24.61
C MET A 443 4.71 33.20 -26.12
N GLY A 444 3.67 32.83 -26.87
CA GLY A 444 3.74 32.52 -28.30
C GLY A 444 4.03 31.05 -28.61
N ILE A 445 3.99 30.17 -27.61
CA ILE A 445 4.17 28.73 -27.76
C ILE A 445 2.86 28.11 -28.24
N GLN A 446 2.95 27.16 -29.17
CA GLN A 446 1.78 26.44 -29.66
C GLN A 446 1.52 25.17 -28.86
N ILE A 447 0.25 24.81 -28.71
CA ILE A 447 -0.18 23.64 -27.96
C ILE A 447 -0.90 22.66 -28.89
N THR A 448 -0.48 21.41 -28.84
CA THR A 448 -1.05 20.32 -29.62
C THR A 448 -1.55 19.24 -28.69
N LEU A 449 -2.79 18.81 -28.92
CA LEU A 449 -3.33 17.62 -28.27
C LEU A 449 -2.81 16.37 -29.00
N ASP A 450 -2.16 15.48 -28.27
CA ASP A 450 -1.69 14.19 -28.78
C ASP A 450 -2.61 13.01 -28.38
N ASP A 451 -2.50 11.92 -29.12
CA ASP A 451 -3.24 10.66 -28.92
C ASP A 451 -4.78 10.84 -28.80
N PHE A 452 -5.34 11.74 -29.60
CA PHE A 452 -6.77 12.04 -29.54
C PHE A 452 -7.62 10.81 -29.92
N GLY A 453 -8.61 10.49 -29.07
CA GLY A 453 -9.64 9.49 -29.33
C GLY A 453 -9.49 8.17 -28.55
N MET A 454 -8.46 8.02 -27.72
CA MET A 454 -8.17 6.75 -27.03
C MET A 454 -8.88 6.55 -25.69
N GLU A 455 -9.05 7.59 -24.86
CA GLU A 455 -9.48 7.41 -23.46
C GLU A 455 -10.69 8.25 -23.04
N TYR A 456 -10.85 9.46 -23.58
CA TYR A 456 -11.95 10.35 -23.21
C TYR A 456 -12.73 10.80 -24.47
N SER A 457 -14.05 10.82 -24.37
CA SER A 457 -14.92 11.15 -25.52
C SER A 457 -15.76 12.40 -25.26
N CYS A 458 -15.23 13.38 -24.50
CA CYS A 458 -15.97 14.60 -24.19
C CYS A 458 -15.39 15.82 -24.93
N LEU A 459 -15.73 15.93 -26.22
CA LEU A 459 -15.47 17.13 -27.06
C LEU A 459 -15.93 18.44 -26.39
N GLY A 460 -16.89 18.38 -25.47
CA GLY A 460 -17.36 19.54 -24.70
C GLY A 460 -16.28 20.17 -23.83
N TYR A 461 -15.40 19.35 -23.23
CA TYR A 461 -14.28 19.85 -22.41
C TYR A 461 -13.15 20.38 -23.28
N LEU A 462 -12.87 19.75 -24.42
CA LEU A 462 -11.80 20.17 -25.33
C LEU A 462 -11.97 21.61 -25.85
N LYS A 463 -13.20 22.11 -25.95
CA LYS A 463 -13.50 23.50 -26.33
C LYS A 463 -12.94 24.54 -25.37
N GLN A 464 -12.66 24.18 -24.12
CA GLN A 464 -12.17 25.10 -23.10
C GLN A 464 -10.65 25.27 -23.15
N PHE A 465 -9.94 24.29 -23.71
CA PHE A 465 -8.49 24.32 -23.79
C PHE A 465 -8.00 25.20 -24.95
N PRO A 466 -6.95 26.01 -24.74
CA PRO A 466 -6.37 26.85 -25.78
C PRO A 466 -5.45 26.01 -26.70
N LEU A 467 -6.03 25.06 -27.45
CA LEU A 467 -5.32 24.18 -28.37
C LEU A 467 -5.20 24.81 -29.78
N ASP A 468 -4.11 24.51 -30.48
CA ASP A 468 -3.85 24.95 -31.86
C ASP A 468 -3.97 23.79 -32.87
N TYR A 469 -3.56 22.59 -32.46
CA TYR A 469 -3.63 21.38 -33.27
C TYR A 469 -4.11 20.18 -32.47
N MET A 470 -4.53 19.15 -33.20
CA MET A 470 -4.93 17.85 -32.67
C MET A 470 -4.27 16.78 -33.54
N LYS A 471 -3.55 15.85 -32.92
CA LYS A 471 -2.96 14.67 -33.56
C LYS A 471 -3.91 13.49 -33.35
N ILE A 472 -4.28 12.85 -34.46
CA ILE A 472 -5.09 11.63 -34.44
C ILE A 472 -4.18 10.47 -34.03
N ASP A 473 -4.62 9.66 -33.07
CA ASP A 473 -3.88 8.50 -32.61
C ASP A 473 -3.56 7.52 -33.76
N GLN A 474 -2.38 6.89 -33.69
CA GLN A 474 -1.92 5.96 -34.72
C GLN A 474 -2.84 4.73 -34.86
N ALA A 475 -3.53 4.30 -33.80
CA ALA A 475 -4.45 3.18 -33.82
C ALA A 475 -5.52 3.35 -34.92
N PHE A 476 -6.15 4.53 -35.00
CA PHE A 476 -7.12 4.84 -36.05
C PHE A 476 -6.47 4.91 -37.44
N MET A 477 -5.28 5.50 -37.52
CA MET A 477 -4.57 5.64 -38.80
C MET A 477 -4.15 4.30 -39.41
N ARG A 478 -3.98 3.23 -38.62
CA ARG A 478 -3.63 1.89 -39.12
C ARG A 478 -4.80 1.21 -39.84
N GLY A 479 -6.03 1.48 -39.45
CA GLY A 479 -7.23 0.93 -40.11
C GLY A 479 -7.63 1.69 -41.37
N VAL A 480 -7.29 2.98 -41.50
CA VAL A 480 -7.63 3.80 -42.67
C VAL A 480 -6.86 3.37 -43.93
N PRO A 481 -7.51 3.24 -45.11
CA PRO A 481 -8.93 3.54 -45.39
C PRO A 481 -9.85 2.31 -45.31
N LYS A 482 -9.36 1.16 -44.86
CA LYS A 482 -10.05 -0.13 -44.97
C LYS A 482 -11.13 -0.32 -43.91
N GLU A 483 -10.86 0.14 -42.69
CA GLU A 483 -11.79 0.04 -41.56
C GLU A 483 -12.76 1.22 -41.58
N ARG A 484 -14.05 0.92 -41.70
CA ARG A 484 -15.09 1.93 -41.90
C ARG A 484 -15.24 2.84 -40.68
N ASP A 485 -15.10 2.29 -39.49
CA ASP A 485 -15.27 3.03 -38.24
C ASP A 485 -14.08 3.98 -38.01
N ASP A 486 -12.84 3.50 -38.19
CA ASP A 486 -11.64 4.35 -38.17
C ASP A 486 -11.68 5.46 -39.23
N ALA A 487 -12.09 5.13 -40.45
CA ALA A 487 -12.24 6.12 -41.53
C ALA A 487 -13.34 7.15 -41.24
N ALA A 488 -14.36 6.80 -40.45
CA ALA A 488 -15.41 7.72 -40.02
C ALA A 488 -14.93 8.65 -38.89
N ILE A 489 -14.01 8.21 -38.02
CA ILE A 489 -13.41 9.04 -36.97
C ILE A 489 -12.41 10.04 -37.57
N VAL A 490 -11.62 9.60 -38.56
CA VAL A 490 -10.61 10.45 -39.22
C VAL A 490 -11.20 11.53 -40.14
N LYS A 491 -12.42 11.29 -40.65
CA LYS A 491 -13.10 12.18 -41.60
C LYS A 491 -13.90 13.27 -40.91
#